data_AF-A0A3P7L748-F1
#
_entry.id   AF-A0A3P7L748-F1
#
_cell.length_a   1.000
_cell.length_b   1.000
_cell.length_c   1.000
_cell.angle_alpha   90.00
_cell.angle_beta   90.00
_cell.angle_gamma   90.00
#
_symmetry.space_group_name_H-M   'P 1'
#
loop_
_entity.id
_entity.type
_entity.pdbx_description
1 polymer ?
#
loop_
_entity_poly.entity_id
_entity_poly.type
_entity_poly.pdbx_seq_one_letter_code
_entity_poly.pdbx_strand_id
1 'polypeptide(L)'
;MPGTLGDTSIFKSSSIYTFLKECDDLFPETANLGTVGPVQYHILSDDGLGEGARYVEPFTGRSADSGSKQRFNKKHGCARGLIHTAFLMLQRRFAVLQKPLQLEPTRGGRLVTSLLILHNLVAWKQDVAAYVERYPPTTDALAPLQPTSQRKISAEAASARDRIVKHYDNLYGVLI
;
A
#
# COMPACT_ATOMS: atom_id res chain seq x y z
N MET A 1 -16.50 12.89 22.34
CA MET A 1 -17.37 11.75 21.98
C MET A 1 -16.57 10.84 21.06
N PRO A 2 -16.45 9.53 21.34
CA PRO A 2 -15.88 8.57 20.39
C PRO A 2 -16.70 8.59 19.10
N GLY A 3 -16.06 8.65 17.93
CA GLY A 3 -16.74 8.64 16.62
C GLY A 3 -17.10 10.01 16.01
N THR A 4 -16.63 11.14 16.58
CA THR A 4 -16.88 12.50 16.02
C THR A 4 -15.70 13.06 15.23
N LEU A 5 -14.52 12.43 15.35
CA LEU A 5 -13.32 12.82 14.61
C LEU A 5 -13.31 12.09 13.28
N GLY A 6 -13.20 12.83 12.18
CA GLY A 6 -13.06 12.24 10.85
C GLY A 6 -11.74 11.48 10.71
N ASP A 7 -11.70 10.47 9.84
CA ASP A 7 -10.55 9.58 9.68
C ASP A 7 -9.25 10.33 9.39
N THR A 8 -9.32 11.42 8.61
CA THR A 8 -8.18 12.32 8.35
C THR A 8 -7.60 12.90 9.64
N SER A 9 -8.45 13.28 10.60
CA SER A 9 -8.03 13.91 11.85
C SER A 9 -7.44 12.88 12.83
N ILE A 10 -7.99 11.66 12.84
CA ILE A 10 -7.45 10.53 13.60
C ILE A 10 -6.09 10.12 13.03
N PHE A 11 -5.98 10.05 11.70
CA PHE A 11 -4.72 9.75 11.05
C PHE A 11 -3.66 10.82 11.35
N LYS A 12 -3.99 12.11 11.19
CA LYS A 12 -3.05 13.22 11.48
C LYS A 12 -2.58 13.29 12.94
N SER A 13 -3.34 12.75 13.89
CA SER A 13 -2.94 12.69 15.31
C SER A 13 -2.20 11.40 15.69
N SER A 14 -2.10 10.45 14.76
CA SER A 14 -1.47 9.15 15.00
C SER A 14 0.05 9.22 14.94
N SER A 15 0.72 8.31 15.67
CA SER A 15 2.17 8.15 15.61
C SER A 15 2.67 7.76 14.22
N ILE A 16 1.86 7.05 13.42
CA ILE A 16 2.24 6.69 12.05
C ILE A 16 2.28 7.91 11.12
N TYR A 17 1.41 8.89 11.30
CA TYR A 17 1.50 10.14 10.54
C TYR A 17 2.76 10.93 10.89
N THR A 18 3.09 11.03 12.18
CA THR A 18 4.36 11.62 12.64
C THR A 18 5.55 10.89 12.05
N PHE A 19 5.55 9.55 12.10
CA PHE A 19 6.59 8.72 11.49
C PHE A 19 6.75 8.98 9.98
N LEU A 20 5.64 9.01 9.23
CA LEU A 20 5.66 9.25 7.78
C LEU A 20 6.16 10.66 7.41
N LYS A 21 6.09 11.62 8.33
CA LYS A 21 6.50 13.00 8.12
C LYS A 21 7.93 13.27 8.58
N GLU A 22 8.34 12.65 9.69
CA GLU A 22 9.62 12.95 10.36
C GLU A 22 10.71 11.95 10.03
N CYS A 23 10.37 10.70 9.72
CA CYS A 23 11.32 9.63 9.40
C CYS A 23 11.43 9.39 7.89
N ASP A 24 11.51 10.47 7.12
CA ASP A 24 11.61 10.44 5.66
C ASP A 24 12.86 9.69 5.17
N ASP A 25 13.92 9.72 5.99
CA ASP A 25 15.21 9.05 5.82
C ASP A 25 15.14 7.52 5.92
N LEU A 26 14.09 6.96 6.54
CA LEU A 26 13.88 5.51 6.61
C LEU A 26 13.21 4.94 5.36
N PHE A 27 12.63 5.79 4.52
CA PHE A 27 12.02 5.36 3.26
C PHE A 27 13.07 5.25 2.16
N PRO A 28 12.86 4.36 1.17
CA PRO A 28 13.73 4.30 0.01
C PRO A 28 13.79 5.66 -0.71
N GLU A 29 14.98 5.98 -1.24
CA GLU A 29 15.20 7.18 -2.02
C GLU A 29 14.32 7.17 -3.29
N THR A 30 13.93 8.37 -3.73
CA THR A 30 13.13 8.58 -4.93
C THR A 30 13.85 8.03 -6.16
N ALA A 31 13.17 7.19 -6.95
CA ALA A 31 13.76 6.53 -8.13
C ALA A 31 13.10 7.00 -9.42
N ASN A 32 13.83 6.96 -10.54
CA ASN A 32 13.26 7.28 -11.85
C ASN A 32 12.25 6.21 -12.29
N LEU A 33 11.02 6.63 -12.59
CA LEU A 33 9.96 5.74 -13.07
C LEU A 33 9.94 5.73 -14.61
N GLY A 34 10.86 4.99 -15.22
CA GLY A 34 11.00 4.97 -16.68
C GLY A 34 11.29 6.38 -17.24
N THR A 35 10.50 6.84 -18.22
CA THR A 35 10.70 8.13 -18.90
C THR A 35 9.99 9.33 -18.26
N VAL A 36 9.22 9.14 -17.18
CA VAL A 36 8.43 10.21 -16.56
C VAL A 36 9.17 10.97 -15.44
N GLY A 37 10.42 10.58 -15.18
CA GLY A 37 11.28 11.20 -14.17
C GLY A 37 11.14 10.59 -12.77
N PRO A 38 11.70 11.25 -11.75
CA PRO A 38 11.80 10.70 -10.39
C PRO A 38 10.44 10.63 -9.70
N VAL A 39 10.12 9.49 -9.11
CA VAL A 39 8.90 9.23 -8.33
C VAL A 39 9.28 8.55 -7.03
N GLN A 40 8.74 9.06 -5.91
CA GLN A 40 9.04 8.53 -4.60
C GLN A 40 8.28 7.23 -4.34
N TYR A 41 8.92 6.32 -3.61
CA TYR A 41 8.21 5.19 -3.02
C TYR A 41 7.17 5.71 -2.04
N HIS A 42 5.96 5.16 -2.15
CA HIS A 42 4.79 5.62 -1.40
C HIS A 42 3.93 4.43 -1.00
N ILE A 43 3.19 4.62 0.09
CA ILE A 43 2.21 3.66 0.57
C ILE A 43 0.88 3.91 -0.15
N LEU A 44 0.22 2.85 -0.60
CA LEU A 44 -1.10 2.96 -1.19
C LEU A 44 -2.15 3.11 -0.08
N SER A 45 -2.89 4.22 -0.11
CA SER A 45 -3.88 4.60 0.89
C SER A 45 -5.31 4.35 0.42
N ASP A 46 -6.26 4.29 1.36
CA ASP A 46 -7.66 4.55 1.00
C ASP A 46 -7.95 6.04 0.84
N ASP A 47 -9.10 6.33 0.24
CA ASP A 47 -9.65 7.68 0.29
C ASP A 47 -9.90 8.09 1.75
N GLY A 48 -9.57 9.33 2.10
CA GLY A 48 -9.89 9.92 3.41
C GLY A 48 -8.73 10.11 4.39
N LEU A 49 -7.48 9.76 4.05
CA LEU A 49 -6.28 10.12 4.83
C LEU A 49 -5.75 11.52 4.48
N GLY A 50 -6.12 12.06 3.32
CA GLY A 50 -5.75 13.37 2.80
C GLY A 50 -4.52 13.33 1.87
N GLU A 51 -3.96 14.51 1.56
CA GLU A 51 -2.74 14.58 0.76
C GLU A 51 -1.49 14.57 1.66
N GLY A 52 -0.56 13.67 1.37
CA GLY A 52 0.75 13.62 2.00
C GLY A 52 1.81 13.06 1.06
N ALA A 53 3.09 13.30 1.37
CA ALA A 53 4.18 12.90 0.49
C ALA A 53 4.34 11.38 0.40
N ARG A 54 4.25 10.67 1.54
CA ARG A 54 4.59 9.24 1.61
C ARG A 54 3.42 8.28 1.41
N TYR A 55 2.25 8.78 1.03
CA TYR A 55 1.10 7.94 0.69
C TYR A 55 0.32 8.55 -0.47
N VAL A 56 -0.26 7.68 -1.30
CA VAL A 56 -1.02 8.10 -2.48
C VAL A 56 -2.43 7.53 -2.40
N GLU A 57 -3.39 8.43 -2.51
CA GLU A 57 -4.82 8.13 -2.58
C GLU A 57 -5.27 7.96 -4.04
N PRO A 58 -6.31 7.14 -4.27
CA PRO A 58 -6.95 7.08 -5.58
C PRO A 58 -7.52 8.45 -5.97
N PHE A 59 -7.68 8.70 -7.27
CA PHE A 59 -8.44 9.86 -7.74
C PHE A 59 -9.90 9.73 -7.31
N THR A 60 -10.42 10.74 -6.63
CA THR A 60 -11.84 10.83 -6.27
C THR A 60 -12.72 10.90 -7.52
N GLY A 61 -14.00 10.55 -7.41
CA GLY A 61 -14.91 10.49 -8.58
C GLY A 61 -14.99 11.76 -9.42
N ARG A 62 -14.75 12.95 -8.83
CA ARG A 62 -14.68 14.23 -9.57
C ARG A 62 -13.34 14.46 -10.27
N SER A 63 -12.26 13.86 -9.77
CA SER A 63 -10.90 14.03 -10.31
C SER A 63 -10.48 12.90 -11.25
N ALA A 64 -11.21 11.77 -11.28
CA ALA A 64 -11.05 10.64 -12.19
C ALA A 64 -11.79 10.84 -13.53
N ASP A 65 -11.62 12.02 -14.11
CA ASP A 65 -12.29 12.50 -15.33
C ASP A 65 -11.75 11.87 -16.63
N SER A 66 -10.53 11.35 -16.63
CA SER A 66 -9.92 10.69 -17.80
C SER A 66 -9.81 9.17 -17.66
N GLY A 67 -9.84 8.46 -18.81
CA GLY A 67 -9.63 7.02 -18.86
C GLY A 67 -8.29 6.59 -18.24
N SER A 68 -7.24 7.40 -18.40
CA SER A 68 -5.92 7.18 -17.78
C SER A 68 -5.95 7.24 -16.25
N LYS A 69 -6.68 8.20 -15.65
CA LYS A 69 -6.86 8.27 -14.20
C LYS A 69 -7.73 7.13 -13.66
N GLN A 70 -8.74 6.71 -14.41
CA GLN A 70 -9.53 5.53 -14.06
C GLN A 70 -8.71 4.24 -14.11
N ARG A 71 -7.79 4.11 -15.08
CA ARG A 71 -6.81 3.01 -15.12
C ARG A 71 -5.92 3.02 -13.89
N PHE A 72 -5.42 4.18 -13.48
CA PHE A 72 -4.67 4.33 -12.25
C PHE A 72 -5.47 3.81 -11.05
N ASN A 73 -6.72 4.27 -10.88
CA ASN A 73 -7.60 3.80 -9.80
C ASN A 73 -7.82 2.29 -9.83
N LYS A 74 -8.01 1.70 -11.02
CA LYS A 74 -8.16 0.25 -11.18
C LYS A 74 -6.89 -0.49 -10.71
N LYS A 75 -5.71 -0.05 -11.13
CA LYS A 75 -4.43 -0.66 -10.72
C LYS A 75 -4.16 -0.47 -9.22
N HIS A 76 -4.46 0.72 -8.70
CA HIS A 76 -4.39 1.05 -7.27
C HIS A 76 -5.29 0.12 -6.44
N GLY A 77 -6.55 -0.05 -6.85
CA GLY A 77 -7.49 -0.97 -6.24
C GLY A 77 -7.06 -2.44 -6.33
N CYS A 78 -6.52 -2.88 -7.48
CA CYS A 78 -5.98 -4.25 -7.62
C CYS A 78 -4.81 -4.51 -6.66
N ALA A 79 -3.88 -3.58 -6.53
CA ALA A 79 -2.74 -3.72 -5.61
C ALA A 79 -3.22 -3.83 -4.15
N ARG A 80 -4.21 -3.02 -3.76
CA ARG A 80 -4.86 -3.12 -2.44
C ARG A 80 -5.66 -4.41 -2.27
N GLY A 81 -6.27 -4.90 -3.35
CA GLY A 81 -7.02 -6.15 -3.39
C GLY A 81 -6.20 -7.36 -2.93
N LEU A 82 -4.88 -7.35 -3.11
CA LEU A 82 -3.99 -8.41 -2.61
C LEU A 82 -4.00 -8.49 -1.08
N ILE A 83 -3.85 -7.35 -0.41
CA ILE A 83 -3.90 -7.27 1.06
C ILE A 83 -5.29 -7.66 1.55
N HIS A 84 -6.34 -7.14 0.91
CA HIS A 84 -7.72 -7.51 1.24
C HIS A 84 -7.96 -9.02 1.12
N THR A 85 -7.45 -9.63 0.04
CA THR A 85 -7.56 -11.08 -0.19
C THR A 85 -6.84 -11.87 0.89
N ALA A 86 -5.66 -11.43 1.33
CA ALA A 86 -4.95 -12.07 2.44
C ALA A 86 -5.77 -12.04 3.75
N PHE A 87 -6.39 -10.90 4.08
CA PHE A 87 -7.29 -10.80 5.24
C PHE A 87 -8.55 -11.65 5.10
N LEU A 88 -9.14 -11.74 3.90
CA LEU A 88 -10.26 -12.64 3.64
C LEU A 88 -9.87 -14.11 3.85
N MET A 89 -8.67 -14.53 3.43
CA MET A 89 -8.17 -15.88 3.69
C MET A 89 -8.00 -16.15 5.19
N LEU A 90 -7.48 -15.18 5.95
CA LEU A 90 -7.39 -15.27 7.41
C LEU A 90 -8.78 -15.37 8.05
N GLN A 91 -9.74 -14.55 7.62
CA GLN A 91 -11.10 -14.53 8.15
C GLN A 91 -11.85 -15.83 7.88
N ARG A 92 -11.66 -16.44 6.71
CA ARG A 92 -12.22 -17.75 6.39
C ARG A 92 -11.65 -18.86 7.26
N ARG A 93 -10.35 -18.77 7.59
CA ARG A 93 -9.65 -19.79 8.39
C ARG A 93 -9.90 -19.65 9.89
N PHE A 94 -9.95 -18.43 10.39
CA PHE A 94 -10.06 -18.14 11.82
C PHE A 94 -11.38 -17.44 12.13
N ALA A 95 -12.32 -18.19 12.72
CA ALA A 95 -13.65 -17.71 13.06
C ALA A 95 -13.65 -16.46 13.96
N VAL A 96 -12.58 -16.24 14.73
CA VAL A 96 -12.41 -15.03 15.58
C VAL A 96 -12.45 -13.72 14.78
N LEU A 97 -12.07 -13.74 13.50
CA LEU A 97 -12.10 -12.57 12.61
C LEU A 97 -13.43 -12.39 11.89
N GLN A 98 -14.39 -13.34 12.03
CA GLN A 98 -15.71 -13.23 11.38
C GLN A 98 -16.64 -12.24 12.10
N LYS A 99 -16.30 -11.86 13.34
CA LYS A 99 -17.04 -10.89 14.13
C LYS A 99 -16.16 -9.64 14.37
N PRO A 100 -16.76 -8.45 14.54
CA PRO A 100 -16.02 -7.26 14.93
C PRO A 100 -15.20 -7.52 16.20
N LEU A 101 -13.91 -7.18 16.16
CA LEU A 101 -13.00 -7.37 17.29
C LEU A 101 -13.35 -6.39 18.41
N GLN A 102 -13.86 -6.91 19.52
CA GLN A 102 -14.10 -6.13 20.76
C GLN A 102 -12.85 -6.14 21.64
N LEU A 103 -11.72 -5.73 21.06
CA LEU A 103 -10.43 -5.69 21.73
C LEU A 103 -9.85 -4.28 21.64
N GLU A 104 -9.08 -3.92 22.66
CA GLU A 104 -8.25 -2.72 22.61
C GLU A 104 -7.22 -2.84 21.45
N PRO A 105 -6.89 -1.76 20.72
CA PRO A 105 -6.04 -1.80 19.54
C PRO A 105 -4.72 -2.57 19.69
N THR A 106 -4.00 -2.44 20.80
CA THR A 106 -2.75 -3.19 21.00
C THR A 106 -2.99 -4.69 21.11
N ARG A 107 -4.05 -5.11 21.80
CA ARG A 107 -4.44 -6.52 21.92
C ARG A 107 -4.95 -7.07 20.58
N GLY A 108 -5.74 -6.27 19.85
CA GLY A 108 -6.20 -6.59 18.51
C GLY A 108 -5.02 -6.81 17.54
N GLY A 109 -4.03 -5.92 17.57
CA GLY A 109 -2.81 -6.04 16.77
C GLY A 109 -2.04 -7.34 17.08
N ARG A 110 -1.84 -7.66 18.36
CA ARG A 110 -1.19 -8.92 18.77
C ARG A 110 -1.95 -10.16 18.30
N LEU A 111 -3.29 -10.15 18.40
CA LEU A 111 -4.14 -11.23 17.90
C LEU A 111 -3.92 -11.43 16.40
N VAL A 112 -4.04 -10.36 15.60
CA VAL A 112 -3.87 -10.43 14.14
C VAL A 112 -2.48 -10.94 13.75
N THR A 113 -1.42 -10.43 14.39
CA THR A 113 -0.05 -10.91 14.17
C THR A 113 0.10 -12.39 14.51
N SER A 114 -0.51 -12.84 15.60
CA SER A 114 -0.47 -14.26 16.02
C SER A 114 -1.18 -15.15 15.01
N LEU A 115 -2.32 -14.70 14.47
CA LEU A 115 -3.07 -15.42 13.42
C LEU A 115 -2.31 -15.48 12.10
N LEU A 116 -1.58 -14.43 11.73
CA LEU A 116 -0.69 -14.42 10.56
C LEU A 116 0.42 -15.47 10.70
N ILE A 117 1.12 -15.47 11.84
CA ILE A 117 2.17 -16.46 12.13
C ILE A 117 1.58 -17.87 12.09
N LEU A 118 0.45 -18.09 12.75
CA LEU A 118 -0.22 -19.39 12.77
C LEU A 118 -0.67 -19.83 11.38
N HIS A 119 -1.21 -18.92 10.56
CA HIS A 119 -1.56 -19.22 9.17
C HIS A 119 -0.36 -19.76 8.39
N ASN A 120 0.80 -19.09 8.51
CA ASN A 120 2.03 -19.48 7.84
C ASN A 120 2.55 -20.83 8.36
N LEU A 121 2.52 -21.07 9.67
CA LEU A 121 2.93 -22.35 10.25
C LEU A 121 2.06 -23.52 9.78
N VAL A 122 0.74 -23.32 9.71
CA VAL A 122 -0.16 -24.39 9.26
C VAL A 122 -0.06 -24.58 7.75
N ALA A 123 0.09 -23.50 6.96
CA ALA A 123 0.36 -23.60 5.52
C ALA A 123 1.66 -24.38 5.25
N TRP A 124 2.71 -24.10 6.03
CA TRP A 124 3.99 -24.79 5.94
C TRP A 124 3.92 -26.28 6.28
N LYS A 125 3.04 -26.67 7.22
CA LYS A 125 2.82 -28.09 7.56
C LYS A 125 1.96 -28.85 6.55
N GLN A 126 1.21 -28.17 5.68
CA GLN A 126 0.17 -28.83 4.87
C GLN A 126 0.62 -29.34 3.50
N ASP A 127 1.57 -28.71 2.82
CA ASP A 127 2.44 -29.34 1.79
C ASP A 127 3.31 -28.24 1.15
N VAL A 128 4.60 -28.21 1.46
CA VAL A 128 5.52 -27.21 0.90
C VAL A 128 5.71 -27.44 -0.61
N ALA A 129 5.69 -28.70 -1.06
CA ALA A 129 5.92 -29.04 -2.46
C ALA A 129 4.80 -28.51 -3.38
N ALA A 130 3.54 -28.70 -3.00
CA ALA A 130 2.40 -28.23 -3.80
C ALA A 130 2.27 -26.69 -3.84
N TYR A 131 2.73 -25.99 -2.79
CA TYR A 131 2.70 -24.53 -2.75
C TYR A 131 3.84 -23.89 -3.57
N VAL A 132 5.06 -24.44 -3.47
CA VAL A 132 6.25 -23.98 -4.21
C VAL A 132 6.10 -24.24 -5.72
N GLU A 133 5.48 -25.35 -6.13
CA GLU A 133 5.16 -25.58 -7.55
C GLU A 133 4.14 -24.59 -8.10
N ARG A 134 3.18 -24.12 -7.28
CA ARG A 134 2.14 -23.19 -7.70
C ARG A 134 2.65 -21.76 -7.89
N TYR A 135 3.71 -21.38 -7.17
CA TYR A 135 4.35 -20.07 -7.25
C TYR A 135 5.89 -20.23 -7.22
N PRO A 136 6.52 -20.56 -8.36
CA PRO A 136 7.97 -20.76 -8.38
C PRO A 136 8.68 -19.46 -7.98
N PRO A 137 9.73 -19.53 -7.15
CA PRO A 137 10.50 -18.35 -6.78
C PRO A 137 11.17 -17.76 -8.01
N THR A 138 11.07 -16.43 -8.18
CA THR A 138 11.83 -15.71 -9.20
C THR A 138 13.32 -15.90 -8.90
N THR A 139 14.04 -16.53 -9.83
CA THR A 139 15.49 -16.79 -9.74
C THR A 139 16.36 -15.59 -10.12
N ASP A 140 15.74 -14.46 -10.46
CA ASP A 140 16.47 -13.25 -10.81
C ASP A 140 17.22 -12.71 -9.58
N ALA A 141 18.50 -12.44 -9.75
CA ALA A 141 19.33 -11.87 -8.71
C ALA A 141 18.74 -10.51 -8.28
N LEU A 142 18.42 -10.38 -6.99
CA LEU A 142 18.03 -9.10 -6.43
C LEU A 142 19.19 -8.12 -6.60
N ALA A 143 18.96 -7.04 -7.35
CA ALA A 143 19.97 -6.03 -7.60
C ALA A 143 20.42 -5.38 -6.27
N PRO A 144 21.73 -5.10 -6.11
CA PRO A 144 22.23 -4.44 -4.92
C PRO A 144 21.66 -3.02 -4.79
N LEU A 145 21.26 -2.64 -3.57
CA LEU A 145 20.78 -1.30 -3.25
C LEU A 145 21.90 -0.27 -3.50
N GLN A 146 21.67 0.64 -4.44
CA GLN A 146 22.58 1.77 -4.68
C GLN A 146 22.40 2.86 -3.61
N PRO A 147 23.48 3.48 -3.12
CA PRO A 147 23.39 4.67 -2.29
C PRO A 147 23.41 5.93 -3.17
N THR A 148 22.51 6.92 -2.98
CA THR A 148 22.84 8.34 -2.68
C THR A 148 21.71 9.36 -2.99
N SER A 149 21.48 10.19 -1.97
CA SER A 149 21.46 11.66 -1.89
C SER A 149 20.10 12.37 -1.74
N GLN A 150 20.11 13.27 -0.73
CA GLN A 150 18.99 14.00 -0.14
C GLN A 150 18.31 14.99 -1.09
N ARG A 151 16.99 15.22 -0.92
CA ARG A 151 16.41 16.45 -0.30
C ARG A 151 14.95 16.78 -0.75
N LYS A 152 14.08 16.93 0.28
CA LYS A 152 12.85 17.73 0.53
C LYS A 152 11.68 17.90 -0.47
N ILE A 153 10.54 18.12 0.20
CA ILE A 153 9.18 17.63 -0.04
C ILE A 153 8.15 18.72 -0.47
N SER A 154 7.12 18.28 -1.21
CA SER A 154 5.70 18.74 -1.31
C SER A 154 5.31 19.93 -2.20
N ALA A 155 5.37 19.72 -3.51
CA ALA A 155 4.22 19.77 -4.45
C ALA A 155 4.08 18.40 -5.18
N GLU A 156 4.66 17.39 -4.54
CA GLU A 156 5.21 16.22 -5.21
C GLU A 156 4.27 15.04 -5.17
N ALA A 157 3.35 14.95 -4.20
CA ALA A 157 2.41 13.83 -4.12
C ALA A 157 1.44 13.84 -5.31
N ALA A 158 0.87 15.01 -5.63
CA ALA A 158 0.04 15.20 -6.83
C ALA A 158 0.86 14.98 -8.11
N SER A 159 2.06 15.56 -8.18
CA SER A 159 2.99 15.38 -9.31
C SER A 159 3.43 13.92 -9.48
N ALA A 160 3.66 13.18 -8.39
CA ALA A 160 4.01 11.76 -8.39
C ALA A 160 2.85 10.93 -8.91
N ARG A 161 1.62 11.21 -8.44
CA ARG A 161 0.41 10.57 -8.94
C ARG A 161 0.24 10.81 -10.45
N ASP A 162 0.40 12.04 -10.91
CA ASP A 162 0.30 12.37 -12.34
C ASP A 162 1.43 11.75 -13.17
N ARG A 163 2.65 11.65 -12.62
CA ARG A 163 3.77 10.94 -13.24
C ARG A 163 3.47 9.44 -13.38
N ILE A 164 2.84 8.82 -12.37
CA ILE A 164 2.44 7.40 -12.46
C ILE A 164 1.35 7.21 -13.53
N VAL A 165 0.40 8.13 -13.64
CA VAL A 165 -0.59 8.10 -14.73
C VAL A 165 0.11 8.16 -16.08
N LYS A 166 1.01 9.13 -16.29
CA LYS A 166 1.81 9.24 -17.52
C LYS A 166 2.66 7.99 -17.77
N HIS A 167 3.20 7.37 -16.73
CA HIS A 167 3.98 6.14 -16.86
C HIS A 167 3.11 5.00 -17.39
N TYR A 168 1.88 4.88 -16.89
CA TYR A 168 0.91 3.92 -17.42
C TYR A 168 0.49 4.24 -18.85
N ASP A 169 0.33 5.50 -19.20
CA ASP A 169 0.05 5.89 -20.59
C ASP A 169 1.22 5.53 -21.52
N ASN A 170 2.46 5.74 -21.08
CA ASN A 170 3.65 5.37 -21.85
C ASN A 170 3.78 3.85 -22.03
N LEU A 171 3.35 3.05 -21.05
CA LEU A 171 3.40 1.59 -21.09
C LEU A 171 2.26 0.95 -21.87
N TYR A 172 1.03 1.46 -21.71
CA TYR A 172 -0.18 0.79 -22.18
C TYR A 172 -0.96 1.58 -23.24
N GLY A 173 -0.46 2.75 -23.62
CA GLY A 173 -1.17 3.71 -24.45
C GLY A 173 -2.15 4.56 -23.65
N VAL A 174 -2.37 5.78 -24.13
CA VAL A 174 -3.35 6.73 -23.57
C VAL A 174 -4.76 6.14 -23.72
N LEU A 175 -5.50 6.09 -22.61
CA LEU A 175 -6.93 5.79 -22.64
C LEU A 175 -7.70 7.09 -22.78
N ILE A 176 -8.36 7.22 -23.94
CA ILE A 176 -9.32 8.30 -24.23
C ILE A 176 -10.65 7.95 -23.55
#